data_AF-A0A1H7BUY8-F1
#
_entry.id   AF-A0A1H7BUY8-F1
#
_cell.length_a   1.000
_cell.length_b   1.000
_cell.length_c   1.000
_cell.angle_alpha   90.00
_cell.angle_beta   90.00
_cell.angle_gamma   90.00
#
_symmetry.space_group_name_H-M   'P 1'
#
loop_
_entity.id
_entity.type
_entity.pdbx_description
1 polymer ?
#
loop_
_entity_poly.entity_id
_entity_poly.type
_entity_poly.pdbx_seq_one_letter_code
_entity_poly.pdbx_strand_id
1 'polypeptide(L)'
;MVLSYIRVPLGLAFEPSQWTSLPYTYRHLNQIYTTNYTGGFSLNTFTVNFYFTRNTEGTMPDIRNWTVPTNTLRYVMISGSVMARMANARVDVTDLEALEAYLATEGLLEK
;
A
#
# COMPACT_ATOMS: atom_id res chain seq x y z
N MET A 1 4.37 13.08 -7.55
CA MET A 1 4.32 12.11 -6.43
C MET A 1 3.76 10.81 -6.96
N VAL A 2 4.22 9.66 -6.47
CA VAL A 2 3.61 8.36 -6.78
C VAL A 2 3.14 7.72 -5.49
N LEU A 3 1.88 7.32 -5.47
CA LEU A 3 1.24 6.62 -4.36
C LEU A 3 1.04 5.17 -4.76
N SER A 4 1.19 4.24 -3.80
CA SER A 4 0.97 2.81 -4.03
C SER A 4 0.09 2.24 -2.95
N TYR A 5 -0.78 1.33 -3.36
CA TYR A 5 -1.81 0.71 -2.54
C TYR A 5 -1.79 -0.80 -2.75
N ILE A 6 -2.07 -1.53 -1.69
CA ILE A 6 -2.27 -2.97 -1.71
C ILE A 6 -3.71 -3.27 -1.30
N ARG A 7 -4.33 -4.23 -1.98
CA ARG A 7 -5.64 -4.72 -1.58
C ARG A 7 -5.49 -5.50 -0.28
N VAL A 8 -6.28 -5.16 0.73
CA VAL A 8 -6.27 -5.88 2.00
C VAL A 8 -6.75 -7.32 1.75
N PRO A 9 -5.98 -8.36 2.09
CA PRO A 9 -6.42 -9.73 1.84
C PRO A 9 -7.65 -10.12 2.65
N LEU A 10 -8.50 -10.93 2.01
CA LEU A 10 -9.73 -11.45 2.59
C LEU A 10 -9.42 -12.20 3.90
N GLY A 11 -10.08 -11.81 4.99
CA GLY A 11 -9.94 -12.43 6.32
C GLY A 11 -8.99 -11.74 7.29
N LEU A 12 -8.35 -10.62 6.91
CA LEU A 12 -7.41 -9.87 7.77
C LEU A 12 -7.80 -8.40 8.01
N ALA A 13 -8.93 -7.94 7.48
CA ALA A 13 -9.40 -6.57 7.63
C ALA A 13 -10.35 -6.41 8.83
N PHE A 14 -10.06 -5.44 9.71
CA PHE A 14 -11.00 -4.90 10.71
C PHE A 14 -11.70 -3.61 10.22
N GLU A 15 -11.33 -3.10 9.04
CA GLU A 15 -11.75 -1.80 8.49
C GLU A 15 -12.45 -1.98 7.11
N PRO A 16 -13.34 -1.06 6.70
CA PRO A 16 -14.13 -1.18 5.47
C PRO A 16 -13.35 -0.95 4.17
N SER A 17 -12.20 -0.27 4.20
CA SER A 17 -11.47 0.03 2.96
C SER A 17 -10.87 -1.24 2.37
N GLN A 18 -11.15 -1.50 1.09
CA GLN A 18 -10.55 -2.67 0.41
C GLN A 18 -9.06 -2.47 0.12
N TRP A 19 -8.55 -1.25 0.26
CA TRP A 19 -7.23 -0.82 -0.16
C TRP A 19 -6.54 0.01 0.91
N THR A 20 -5.25 -0.22 1.09
CA THR A 20 -4.41 0.52 2.05
C THR A 20 -3.08 0.89 1.40
N SER A 21 -2.54 2.06 1.76
CA SER A 21 -1.26 2.52 1.23
C SER A 21 -0.09 1.63 1.67
N LEU A 22 0.92 1.50 0.79
CA LEU A 22 2.23 0.99 1.20
C LEU A 22 3.04 2.09 1.92
N PRO A 23 3.86 1.74 2.93
CA PRO A 23 4.16 0.38 3.40
C PRO A 23 3.03 -0.25 4.21
N TYR A 24 2.82 -1.56 4.03
CA TYR A 24 1.80 -2.33 4.73
C TYR A 24 2.41 -3.48 5.51
N THR A 25 1.99 -3.63 6.77
CA THR A 25 2.42 -4.67 7.70
C THR A 25 1.25 -5.60 8.04
N TYR A 26 1.40 -6.89 7.74
CA TYR A 26 0.48 -7.92 8.18
C TYR A 26 0.68 -8.19 9.68
N ARG A 27 -0.19 -7.63 10.51
CA ARG A 27 -0.07 -7.71 11.98
C ARG A 27 -0.64 -8.98 12.62
N HIS A 28 -1.35 -9.83 11.87
CA HIS A 28 -2.21 -10.85 12.48
C HIS A 28 -1.84 -12.32 12.22
N LEU A 29 -0.71 -12.61 11.56
CA LEU A 29 -0.39 -13.98 11.16
C LEU A 29 0.61 -14.71 12.08
N ASN A 30 1.52 -13.99 12.76
CA ASN A 30 2.58 -14.61 13.57
C ASN A 30 3.11 -13.65 14.66
N GLN A 31 3.41 -14.17 15.86
CA GLN A 31 3.95 -13.37 16.97
C GLN A 31 5.46 -13.13 16.87
N ILE A 32 6.19 -14.04 16.22
CA ILE A 32 7.66 -14.02 16.07
C ILE A 32 8.08 -13.05 14.97
N TYR A 33 7.32 -12.95 13.89
CA TYR A 33 7.62 -12.06 12.77
C TYR A 33 6.36 -11.47 12.14
N THR A 34 6.49 -10.28 11.57
CA THR A 34 5.50 -9.71 10.66
C THR A 34 5.93 -9.89 9.22
N THR A 35 4.94 -10.03 8.35
CA THR A 35 5.11 -10.00 6.91
C THR A 35 4.83 -8.60 6.41
N ASN A 36 5.68 -8.04 5.56
CA ASN A 36 5.63 -6.63 5.18
C ASN A 36 5.76 -6.46 3.67
N TYR A 37 5.10 -5.43 3.16
CA TYR A 37 5.23 -4.94 1.80
C TYR A 37 5.64 -3.46 1.83
N THR A 38 6.65 -3.09 1.06
CA THR A 38 6.98 -1.69 0.79
C THR A 38 7.00 -1.43 -0.71
N GLY A 39 6.59 -0.23 -1.11
CA GLY A 39 6.69 0.26 -2.47
C GLY A 39 7.88 1.20 -2.62
N GLY A 40 8.52 1.17 -3.78
CA GLY A 40 9.55 2.10 -4.19
C GLY A 40 9.35 2.52 -5.64
N PHE A 41 9.74 3.74 -5.97
CA PHE A 41 9.60 4.28 -7.32
C PHE A 41 10.93 4.89 -7.78
N SER A 42 11.32 4.55 -9.00
CA SER A 42 12.36 5.23 -9.76
C SER A 42 11.86 5.51 -11.18
N LEU A 43 12.63 6.24 -11.98
CA LEU A 43 12.26 6.52 -13.36
C LEU A 43 11.95 5.20 -14.10
N ASN A 44 10.73 5.10 -14.64
CA ASN A 44 10.22 3.92 -15.36
C ASN A 44 10.21 2.61 -14.56
N THR A 45 10.28 2.64 -13.23
CA THR A 45 10.28 1.42 -12.43
C THR A 45 9.47 1.59 -11.17
N PHE A 46 8.53 0.68 -10.98
CA PHE A 46 7.85 0.44 -9.71
C PHE A 46 8.42 -0.84 -9.10
N THR A 47 8.91 -0.74 -7.87
CA THR A 47 9.44 -1.87 -7.12
C THR A 47 8.55 -2.15 -5.93
N VAL A 48 8.23 -3.43 -5.72
CA VAL A 48 7.55 -3.89 -4.51
C VAL A 48 8.47 -4.87 -3.81
N ASN A 49 8.78 -4.57 -2.56
CA ASN A 49 9.61 -5.43 -1.72
C ASN A 49 8.73 -6.17 -0.73
N PHE A 50 8.92 -7.48 -0.68
CA PHE A 50 8.34 -8.36 0.33
C PHE A 50 9.44 -8.77 1.32
N TYR A 51 9.19 -8.60 2.61
CA TYR A 51 10.17 -8.93 3.65
C TYR A 51 9.52 -9.29 4.98
N PHE A 52 10.29 -9.98 5.82
CA PHE A 52 9.93 -10.24 7.20
C PHE A 52 10.60 -9.25 8.14
N THR A 53 9.92 -8.89 9.21
CA THR A 53 10.51 -8.19 10.35
C THR A 53 10.29 -9.02 11.59
N ARG A 54 11.36 -9.34 12.31
CA ARG A 54 11.27 -10.07 13.56
C ARG A 54 10.68 -9.15 14.64
N ASN A 55 9.65 -9.64 15.33
CA ASN A 55 8.97 -8.94 16.41
C ASN A 55 9.45 -9.44 17.78
N THR A 56 9.63 -10.76 17.92
CA THR A 56 10.08 -11.41 19.15
C THR A 56 11.12 -12.49 18.84
N GLU A 57 11.74 -13.04 19.88
CA GLU A 57 12.70 -14.13 19.73
C GLU A 57 12.02 -15.39 19.17
N GLY A 58 12.70 -16.06 18.23
CA GLY A 58 12.21 -17.28 17.60
C GLY A 58 12.74 -17.47 16.18
N THR A 59 12.33 -18.57 15.57
CA THR A 59 12.74 -18.95 14.21
C THR A 59 11.97 -18.12 13.18
N MET A 60 12.70 -17.51 12.25
CA MET A 60 12.14 -16.79 11.10
C MET A 60 12.30 -17.65 9.84
N PRO A 61 11.30 -17.70 8.94
CA PRO A 61 11.44 -18.43 7.68
C PRO A 61 12.54 -17.83 6.79
N ASP A 62 13.17 -18.68 5.98
CA ASP A 62 14.04 -18.22 4.90
C ASP A 62 13.17 -17.65 3.77
N ILE A 63 13.35 -16.37 3.47
CA ILE A 63 12.63 -15.65 2.42
C ILE A 63 12.79 -16.30 1.04
N ARG A 64 13.92 -16.98 0.77
CA ARG A 64 14.21 -17.62 -0.52
C ARG A 64 13.34 -18.84 -0.79
N ASN A 65 12.90 -19.51 0.27
CA ASN A 65 12.08 -20.70 0.21
C ASN A 65 10.59 -20.40 0.47
N TRP A 66 10.24 -19.11 0.64
CA TRP A 66 8.88 -18.69 0.94
C TRP A 66 8.10 -18.34 -0.33
N THR A 67 6.89 -18.87 -0.44
CA THR A 67 5.96 -18.47 -1.50
C THR A 67 5.34 -17.11 -1.15
N VAL A 68 5.73 -16.06 -1.88
CA VAL A 68 5.15 -14.73 -1.72
C VAL A 68 3.65 -14.79 -2.06
N PRO A 69 2.76 -14.34 -1.16
CA PRO A 69 1.33 -14.32 -1.45
C PRO A 69 1.00 -13.47 -2.67
N THR A 70 0.09 -13.97 -3.51
CA THR A 70 -0.48 -13.20 -4.61
C THR A 70 -1.28 -12.04 -4.05
N ASN A 71 -0.89 -10.80 -4.40
CA ASN A 71 -1.57 -9.58 -3.98
C ASN A 71 -1.94 -8.73 -5.19
N THR A 72 -3.03 -7.98 -5.08
CA THR A 72 -3.38 -6.95 -6.06
C THR A 72 -2.84 -5.62 -5.57
N LEU A 73 -2.12 -4.92 -6.45
CA LEU A 73 -1.50 -3.63 -6.19
C LEU A 73 -2.06 -2.60 -7.16
N ARG A 74 -2.20 -1.36 -6.69
CA ARG A 74 -2.52 -0.18 -7.51
C ARG A 74 -1.49 0.90 -7.25
N TYR A 75 -1.21 1.72 -8.24
CA TYR A 75 -0.40 2.91 -8.08
C TYR A 75 -1.06 4.09 -8.79
N VAL A 76 -0.84 5.29 -8.26
CA VAL A 76 -1.36 6.54 -8.82
C VAL A 76 -0.21 7.53 -8.95
N MET A 77 -0.01 8.05 -10.16
CA MET A 77 0.96 9.11 -10.44
C MET A 77 0.26 10.46 -10.40
N ILE A 78 0.67 11.32 -9.47
CA ILE A 78 0.06 12.63 -9.23
C ILE A 78 1.07 13.72 -9.60
N SER A 79 0.65 14.62 -10.49
CA SER A 79 1.45 15.79 -10.88
C SER A 79 1.61 16.78 -9.72
N GLY A 80 2.66 17.61 -9.74
CA GLY A 80 2.95 18.55 -8.66
C GLY A 80 1.84 19.58 -8.41
N SER A 81 1.15 20.02 -9.46
CA SER A 81 0.03 20.97 -9.34
C SER A 81 -1.21 20.35 -8.68
N VAL A 82 -1.49 19.06 -8.94
CA VAL A 82 -2.57 18.33 -8.27
C VAL A 82 -2.23 18.07 -6.81
N MET A 83 -0.97 17.72 -6.52
CA MET A 83 -0.50 17.52 -5.14
C MET A 83 -0.71 18.75 -4.25
N ALA A 84 -0.43 19.96 -4.76
CA ALA A 84 -0.65 21.20 -4.01
C ALA A 84 -2.14 21.44 -3.69
N ARG A 85 -3.05 21.11 -4.62
CA ARG A 85 -4.50 21.21 -4.39
C ARG A 85 -4.98 20.21 -3.35
N MET A 86 -4.54 18.96 -3.46
CA MET A 86 -4.85 17.90 -2.50
C MET A 86 -4.42 18.25 -1.07
N ALA A 87 -3.24 18.84 -0.91
CA ALA A 87 -2.73 19.25 0.39
C ALA A 87 -3.64 20.31 1.06
N ASN A 88 -4.14 21.28 0.27
CA ASN A 88 -5.08 22.28 0.77
C ASN A 88 -6.45 21.66 1.14
N ALA A 89 -6.91 20.69 0.36
CA ALA A 89 -8.15 19.95 0.61
C ALA A 89 -8.06 18.92 1.75
N ARG A 90 -6.86 18.70 2.32
CA ARG A 90 -6.59 17.72 3.38
C ARG A 90 -7.07 16.31 3.02
N VAL A 91 -6.88 15.92 1.75
CA VAL A 91 -7.23 14.58 1.27
C VAL A 91 -6.38 13.54 2.01
N ASP A 92 -7.04 12.51 2.56
CA ASP A 92 -6.33 11.36 3.10
C ASP A 92 -5.79 10.51 1.95
N VAL A 93 -4.47 10.55 1.76
CA VAL A 93 -3.79 9.80 0.70
C VAL A 93 -3.49 8.36 1.10
N THR A 94 -3.74 7.97 2.35
CA THR A 94 -3.56 6.59 2.84
C THR A 94 -4.73 5.70 2.47
N ASP A 95 -5.90 6.31 2.24
CA ASP A 95 -7.12 5.69 1.74
C ASP A 95 -7.25 5.93 0.23
N LEU A 96 -7.25 4.84 -0.55
CA LEU A 96 -7.40 4.92 -2.00
C LEU A 96 -8.79 5.43 -2.40
N GLU A 97 -9.84 5.09 -1.66
CA GLU A 97 -11.22 5.46 -2.01
C GLU A 97 -11.42 6.96 -1.81
N ALA A 98 -10.86 7.53 -0.72
CA ALA A 98 -10.84 8.98 -0.50
C ALA A 98 -10.05 9.72 -1.59
N LEU A 99 -8.92 9.17 -2.02
CA LEU A 99 -8.13 9.73 -3.13
C LEU A 99 -8.91 9.70 -4.46
N GLU A 100 -9.47 8.55 -4.82
CA GLU A 100 -10.21 8.36 -6.06
C GLU A 100 -11.44 9.29 -6.10
N ALA A 101 -12.14 9.45 -4.98
CA ALA A 101 -13.26 10.37 -4.85
C ALA A 101 -12.84 11.82 -5.13
N TYR A 102 -11.76 12.30 -4.50
CA TYR A 102 -11.25 13.65 -4.73
C TYR A 102 -10.86 13.87 -6.20
N LEU A 103 -10.06 12.96 -6.77
CA LEU A 103 -9.61 13.07 -8.15
C LEU A 103 -10.78 13.02 -9.14
N ALA A 104 -11.83 12.23 -8.87
CA ALA A 104 -13.05 12.23 -9.66
C ALA A 104 -13.80 13.57 -9.58
N THR A 105 -13.88 14.20 -8.40
CA THR A 105 -14.50 15.55 -8.27
C THR A 105 -13.75 16.64 -9.04
N GLU A 106 -12.42 16.48 -9.19
CA GLU A 106 -11.57 17.40 -9.96
C GLU A 106 -11.57 17.08 -11.47
N GLY A 107 -12.29 16.04 -11.91
CA GLY A 107 -12.31 15.59 -13.31
C GLY A 107 -10.98 14.99 -13.78
N LEU A 108 -10.15 14.48 -12.84
CA LEU A 108 -8.81 13.93 -13.09
C LEU A 108 -8.79 12.40 -13.15
N LEU A 109 -9.94 11.77 -12.96
CA LEU A 109 -10.14 10.32 -13.05
C LEU A 109 -11.24 10.08 -14.09
N GLU A 110 -10.87 9.51 -15.23
CA GLU A 110 -11.85 9.04 -16.22
C GLU A 110 -12.58 7.80 -15.66
N LYS A 111 -13.89 7.71 -15.89
CA LYS A 111 -14.75 6.62 -15.41
C LYS A 111 -14.46 5.30 -16.10
#